data_AF-A0A7V1REN3-F1
#
_entry.id   AF-A0A7V1REN3-F1
#
_cell.length_a   1.000
_cell.length_b   1.000
_cell.length_c   1.000
_cell.angle_alpha   90.00
_cell.angle_beta   90.00
_cell.angle_gamma   90.00
#
_symmetry.space_group_name_H-M   'P 1'
#
loop_
_entity.id
_entity.type
_entity.pdbx_description
1 polymer ?
#
loop_
_entity_poly.entity_id
_entity_poly.type
_entity_poly.pdbx_seq_one_letter_code
_entity_poly.pdbx_strand_id
1 'polypeptide(L)'
;MFSPRPLRLAPLALLAAIVPSLAAPAGEKGYVCVPGHFPAQPDGKPIGPTHGGAAIDRSGRVYISTDTDRGILVFGPDGKYLRCFGPSMIHGLHLQRESDGEYLYAARPTF
;
A
#
# COMPACT_ATOMS: atom_id res chain seq x y z
N MET A 1 -48.15 -42.34 48.05
CA MET A 1 -46.67 -42.37 48.20
C MET A 1 -46.08 -41.58 47.04
N PHE A 2 -45.95 -40.25 47.23
CA PHE A 2 -45.42 -39.32 46.22
C PHE A 2 -43.91 -39.19 46.43
N SER A 3 -43.11 -39.49 45.40
CA SER A 3 -41.68 -39.18 45.37
C SER A 3 -41.48 -37.97 44.45
N PRO A 4 -40.96 -36.83 44.93
CA PRO A 4 -40.64 -35.73 44.04
C PRO A 4 -39.30 -36.04 43.36
N ARG A 5 -39.27 -35.96 42.02
CA ARG A 5 -38.02 -35.95 41.26
C ARG A 5 -37.37 -34.57 41.40
N PRO A 6 -36.04 -34.46 41.62
CA PRO A 6 -35.39 -33.17 41.66
C PRO A 6 -35.29 -32.60 40.24
N LEU A 7 -35.67 -31.34 40.05
CA LEU A 7 -35.35 -30.59 38.84
C LEU A 7 -33.82 -30.46 38.75
N ARG A 8 -33.24 -31.01 37.68
CA ARG A 8 -31.85 -30.71 37.31
C ARG A 8 -31.84 -29.37 36.57
N LEU A 9 -31.44 -28.31 37.27
CA LEU A 9 -30.98 -27.08 36.65
C LEU A 9 -29.65 -27.38 35.93
N ALA A 10 -29.70 -27.56 34.61
CA ALA A 10 -28.50 -27.56 33.79
C ALA A 10 -27.87 -26.15 33.82
N PRO A 11 -26.55 -26.00 33.99
CA PRO A 11 -25.95 -24.69 34.03
C PRO A 11 -25.95 -24.09 32.62
N LEU A 12 -26.65 -22.97 32.48
CA LEU A 12 -26.62 -22.08 31.32
C LEU A 12 -25.26 -21.36 31.27
N ALA A 13 -24.16 -22.10 31.16
CA ALA A 13 -22.79 -21.59 31.30
C ALA A 13 -21.90 -21.94 30.11
N LEU A 14 -22.46 -22.10 28.90
CA LEU A 14 -21.69 -22.44 27.70
C LEU A 14 -21.82 -21.42 26.55
N LEU A 15 -22.19 -20.17 26.84
CA LEU A 15 -22.17 -19.11 25.81
C LEU A 15 -21.13 -18.01 26.04
N ALA A 16 -20.36 -18.03 27.12
CA ALA A 16 -19.41 -16.96 27.43
C ALA A 16 -17.96 -17.21 26.94
N ALA A 17 -17.66 -18.36 26.33
CA ALA A 17 -16.28 -18.78 26.05
C ALA A 17 -15.82 -18.64 24.59
N ILE A 18 -16.59 -18.03 23.68
CA ILE A 18 -16.21 -17.88 22.26
C ILE A 18 -16.00 -16.41 21.84
N VAL A 19 -15.71 -15.50 22.77
CA VAL A 19 -15.28 -14.15 22.38
C VAL A 19 -14.17 -13.69 23.31
N PRO A 20 -12.90 -13.99 22.95
CA PRO A 20 -12.01 -12.87 22.66
C PRO A 20 -11.02 -13.26 21.55
N SER A 21 -11.37 -12.97 20.30
CA SER A 21 -10.34 -12.87 19.25
C SER A 21 -10.56 -11.71 18.28
N LEU A 22 -11.51 -10.81 18.56
CA LEU A 22 -11.74 -9.63 17.70
C LEU A 22 -10.85 -8.41 18.05
N ALA A 23 -9.98 -8.51 19.04
CA ALA A 23 -9.08 -7.42 19.43
C ALA A 23 -7.62 -7.87 19.37
N ALA A 24 -7.15 -8.34 18.21
CA ALA A 24 -5.73 -8.28 17.94
C ALA A 24 -5.35 -6.78 17.91
N PRO A 25 -4.37 -6.31 18.69
CA PRO A 25 -3.89 -4.94 18.55
C PRO A 25 -3.47 -4.76 17.10
N ALA A 26 -3.88 -3.63 16.49
CA ALA A 26 -3.39 -3.27 15.17
C ALA A 26 -1.86 -3.29 15.23
N GLY A 27 -1.23 -4.21 14.50
CA GLY A 27 0.22 -4.38 14.52
C GLY A 27 0.90 -3.03 14.27
N GLU A 28 1.92 -2.73 15.08
CA GLU A 28 2.67 -1.48 14.96
C GLU A 28 3.20 -1.35 13.53
N LYS A 29 2.80 -0.27 12.85
CA LYS A 29 3.32 0.04 11.52
C LYS A 29 4.71 0.64 11.67
N GLY A 30 5.71 -0.23 11.75
CA GLY A 30 7.12 0.17 11.71
C GLY A 30 7.53 0.60 10.30
N TYR A 31 8.42 1.58 10.22
CA TYR A 31 9.11 1.94 8.99
C TYR A 31 10.61 1.75 9.20
N VAL A 32 11.29 1.25 8.17
CA VAL A 32 12.74 1.12 8.16
C VAL A 32 13.27 1.94 6.99
N CYS A 33 14.26 2.78 7.27
CA CYS A 33 15.03 3.41 6.21
C CYS A 33 15.88 2.33 5.54
N VAL A 34 15.72 2.15 4.22
CA VAL A 34 16.54 1.24 3.42
C VAL A 34 17.47 2.08 2.54
N PRO A 35 18.72 2.33 2.98
CA PRO A 35 19.65 3.14 2.21
C PRO A 35 19.90 2.53 0.83
N GLY A 36 19.89 3.37 -0.20
CA GLY A 36 20.20 2.93 -1.56
C GLY A 36 19.16 2.00 -2.20
N HIS A 37 17.92 1.96 -1.69
CA HIS A 37 16.87 1.11 -2.24
C HIS A 37 16.62 1.36 -3.74
N PHE A 38 16.74 2.60 -4.21
CA PHE A 38 16.69 2.95 -5.62
C PHE A 38 18.11 3.28 -6.12
N PRO A 39 18.89 2.27 -6.57
CA PRO A 39 20.28 2.48 -6.98
C PRO A 39 20.41 3.15 -8.35
N ALA A 40 19.31 3.27 -9.11
CA ALA A 40 19.42 3.58 -10.53
C ALA A 40 19.74 5.06 -10.79
N GLN A 41 20.71 5.25 -11.68
CA GLN A 41 20.90 6.45 -12.49
C GLN A 41 20.62 6.06 -13.93
N PRO A 42 19.36 6.05 -14.39
CA PRO A 42 19.03 5.72 -15.78
C PRO A 42 19.90 6.56 -16.72
N ASP A 43 20.54 5.89 -17.69
CA ASP A 43 21.47 6.50 -18.65
C ASP A 43 22.68 7.22 -18.02
N GLY A 44 23.09 6.82 -16.81
CA GLY A 44 24.15 7.46 -16.04
C GLY A 44 23.78 8.87 -15.55
N LYS A 45 22.49 9.22 -15.57
CA LYS A 45 21.99 10.54 -15.18
C LYS A 45 21.26 10.48 -13.83
N PRO A 46 21.38 11.52 -12.99
CA PRO A 46 20.53 11.66 -11.81
C PRO A 46 19.05 11.66 -12.18
N ILE A 47 18.20 11.12 -11.30
CA ILE A 47 16.75 11.07 -11.53
C ILE A 47 16.12 12.46 -11.64
N GLY A 48 16.71 13.48 -11.02
CA GLY A 48 16.21 14.86 -11.01
C GLY A 48 15.21 15.17 -9.89
N PRO A 49 14.67 16.40 -9.83
CA PRO A 49 13.65 16.80 -8.86
C PRO A 49 12.39 15.97 -9.04
N THR A 50 11.85 15.41 -7.95
CA THR A 50 10.73 14.45 -8.04
C THR A 50 9.37 15.03 -7.65
N HIS A 51 9.32 16.23 -7.07
CA HIS A 51 8.10 16.93 -6.68
C HIS A 51 7.17 16.14 -5.74
N GLY A 52 7.68 15.08 -5.09
CA GLY A 52 6.97 14.28 -4.10
C GLY A 52 5.96 13.26 -4.67
N GLY A 53 5.79 13.16 -5.98
CA GLY A 53 4.88 12.20 -6.58
C GLY A 53 5.44 10.77 -6.56
N ALA A 54 4.79 9.89 -5.79
CA ALA A 54 5.10 8.46 -5.78
C ALA A 54 3.83 7.60 -5.63
N ALA A 55 3.78 6.46 -6.33
CA ALA A 55 2.69 5.49 -6.21
C ALA A 55 3.19 4.05 -6.41
N ILE A 56 2.42 3.07 -5.93
CA ILE A 56 2.77 1.65 -6.00
C ILE A 56 1.60 0.84 -6.58
N ASP A 57 1.86 0.09 -7.65
CA ASP A 57 0.87 -0.80 -8.28
C ASP A 57 0.74 -2.15 -7.54
N ARG A 58 -0.22 -2.99 -7.94
CA ARG A 58 -0.46 -4.29 -7.31
C ARG A 58 0.71 -5.27 -7.48
N SER A 59 1.57 -5.06 -8.48
CA SER A 59 2.78 -5.86 -8.71
C SER A 59 3.98 -5.35 -7.90
N GLY A 60 3.81 -4.31 -7.08
CA GLY A 60 4.87 -3.70 -6.30
C GLY A 60 5.79 -2.78 -7.11
N ARG A 61 5.42 -2.41 -8.34
CA ARG A 61 6.21 -1.42 -9.08
C ARG A 61 5.99 -0.04 -8.49
N VAL A 62 7.07 0.72 -8.38
CA VAL A 62 7.08 2.06 -7.83
C VAL A 62 7.18 3.07 -8.97
N TYR A 63 6.24 4.01 -9.00
CA TYR A 63 6.17 5.09 -9.98
C TYR A 63 6.61 6.37 -9.29
N ILE A 64 7.53 7.12 -9.90
CA ILE A 64 8.08 8.36 -9.34
C ILE A 64 8.06 9.44 -10.43
N SER A 65 7.49 10.60 -10.14
CA SER A 65 7.58 11.76 -11.04
C SER A 65 8.98 12.35 -11.05
N THR A 66 9.39 12.93 -12.16
CA THR A 66 10.61 13.72 -12.31
C THR A 66 10.39 14.90 -13.26
N ASP A 67 11.03 16.02 -12.96
CA ASP A 67 11.06 17.21 -13.82
C ASP A 67 12.10 17.13 -14.96
N THR A 68 12.71 15.96 -15.15
CA THR A 68 13.50 15.67 -16.35
C THR A 68 12.61 15.30 -17.54
N ASP A 69 13.21 15.23 -18.73
CA ASP A 69 12.58 14.77 -19.97
C ASP A 69 12.02 13.33 -19.90
N ARG A 70 12.36 12.58 -18.85
CA ARG A 70 11.86 11.22 -18.60
C ARG A 70 10.45 11.17 -18.01
N GLY A 71 9.92 12.27 -17.47
CA GLY A 71 8.54 12.36 -16.96
C GLY A 71 8.26 11.51 -15.72
N ILE A 72 7.80 10.27 -15.90
CA ILE A 72 7.53 9.31 -14.83
C ILE A 72 8.50 8.13 -14.96
N LEU A 73 9.25 7.84 -13.90
CA LEU A 73 10.13 6.69 -13.79
C LEU A 73 9.38 5.51 -13.16
N VAL A 74 9.65 4.31 -13.64
CA VAL A 74 9.08 3.05 -13.11
C VAL A 74 10.21 2.18 -12.59
N PHE A 75 10.08 1.76 -11.34
CA PHE A 75 11.00 0.85 -10.67
C PHE A 75 10.29 -0.45 -10.29
N GLY A 76 11.03 -1.55 -10.23
CA GLY A 76 10.57 -2.79 -9.64
C GLY A 76 10.46 -2.70 -8.11
N PRO A 77 9.83 -3.70 -7.46
CA PRO A 77 9.79 -3.79 -5.99
C PRO A 77 11.18 -3.99 -5.36
N ASP A 78 12.18 -4.36 -6.15
CA ASP A 78 13.59 -4.44 -5.78
C ASP A 78 14.36 -3.13 -6.04
N GLY A 79 13.66 -2.07 -6.44
CA GLY A 79 14.21 -0.75 -6.71
C GLY A 79 14.99 -0.62 -8.02
N LYS A 80 15.03 -1.67 -8.86
CA LYS A 80 15.65 -1.59 -10.19
C LYS A 80 14.81 -0.75 -11.14
N TYR A 81 15.46 0.11 -11.92
CA TYR A 81 14.80 0.87 -12.97
C TYR A 81 14.29 -0.06 -14.08
N LEU A 82 13.05 0.14 -14.52
CA LEU A 82 12.41 -0.65 -15.56
C LEU A 82 12.20 0.16 -16.85
N ARG A 83 11.64 1.37 -16.74
CA ARG A 83 11.32 2.25 -17.89
C ARG A 83 10.90 3.64 -17.42
N CYS A 84 10.69 4.56 -18.37
CA CYS A 84 10.05 5.85 -18.15
C CYS A 84 8.97 6.13 -19.20
N PHE A 85 8.04 7.04 -18.89
CA PHE A 85 6.98 7.49 -19.80
C PHE A 85 6.33 8.79 -19.34
N GLY A 86 5.45 9.35 -20.17
CA GLY A 86 4.63 10.52 -19.82
C GLY A 86 5.42 11.85 -19.86
N PRO A 87 4.74 12.97 -19.63
CA PRO A 87 5.36 14.28 -19.65
C PRO A 87 6.10 14.60 -18.35
N SER A 88 6.97 15.61 -18.38
CA SER A 88 7.56 16.24 -17.18
C SER A 88 6.56 17.16 -16.46
N MET A 89 6.99 17.76 -15.34
CA MET A 89 6.20 18.70 -14.54
C MET A 89 4.97 18.07 -13.90
N ILE A 90 5.08 16.82 -13.46
CA ILE A 90 4.03 16.16 -12.68
C ILE A 90 4.25 16.47 -11.20
N HIS A 91 3.32 17.22 -10.60
CA HIS A 91 3.38 17.64 -9.19
C HIS A 91 2.46 16.80 -8.28
N GLY A 92 1.63 15.95 -8.87
CA GLY A 92 0.78 15.03 -8.13
C GLY A 92 0.64 13.72 -8.90
N LEU A 93 0.77 12.60 -8.19
CA LEU A 93 0.67 11.26 -8.75
C LEU A 93 -0.20 10.42 -7.83
N HIS A 94 -1.32 9.90 -8.33
CA HIS A 94 -2.24 9.06 -7.57
C HIS A 94 -2.55 7.80 -8.36
N LEU A 95 -2.33 6.63 -7.74
CA LEU A 95 -2.74 5.36 -8.32
C LEU A 95 -4.08 4.95 -7.72
N GLN A 96 -5.08 4.82 -8.58
CA GLN A 96 -6.41 4.37 -8.21
C GLN A 96 -6.65 2.97 -8.74
N ARG A 97 -7.33 2.17 -7.93
CA ARG A 97 -7.87 0.87 -8.33
C ARG A 97 -9.34 1.05 -8.68
N GLU A 98 -9.69 0.66 -9.89
CA GLU A 98 -11.03 0.73 -10.44
C GLU A 98 -11.48 -0.67 -10.85
N SER A 99 -12.72 -0.82 -11.31
CA SER A 99 -13.31 -2.14 -11.60
C SER A 99 -12.63 -2.87 -12.78
N ASP A 100 -12.02 -2.12 -13.69
CA ASP A 100 -11.41 -2.58 -14.93
C ASP A 100 -9.88 -2.44 -14.96
N GLY A 101 -9.26 -1.83 -13.95
CA GLY A 101 -7.80 -1.70 -13.92
C GLY A 101 -7.22 -0.82 -12.83
N GLU A 102 -5.90 -0.64 -12.90
CA GLU A 102 -5.15 0.37 -12.12
C GLU A 102 -4.86 1.57 -13.01
N TYR A 103 -5.24 2.77 -12.53
CA TYR A 103 -5.08 4.03 -13.24
C TYR A 103 -4.13 4.94 -12.51
N LEU A 104 -3.20 5.57 -13.24
CA LEU A 104 -2.27 6.53 -12.71
C LEU A 104 -2.70 7.95 -13.10
N TYR A 105 -3.28 8.67 -12.14
CA TYR A 105 -3.69 10.05 -12.29
C TYR A 105 -2.50 10.98 -12.02
N ALA A 106 -2.23 11.88 -12.97
CA ALA A 106 -1.09 12.79 -12.91
C ALA A 106 -1.54 14.25 -13.03
N ALA A 107 -1.26 15.05 -12.00
CA ALA A 107 -1.54 16.48 -11.98
C ALA A 107 -0.35 17.24 -12.59
N ARG A 108 -0.58 17.85 -13.74
CA ARG A 108 0.41 18.65 -14.48
C ARG A 108 -0.04 20.11 -14.53
N PRO A 109 0.74 21.07 -14.01
CA PRO A 109 0.46 22.48 -14.21
C PRO A 109 0.59 22.88 -15.69
N THR A 110 -0.18 23.89 -16.11
CA THR A 110 -0.24 24.38 -17.50
C THR A 110 0.15 25.85 -17.64
N PHE A 111 0.90 26.40 -16.68
CA PHE A 111 1.31 27.80 -16.69
C PHE A 111 2.53 28.06 -17.57
#